data_AF-A0A3P1XS99-F1
#
_entry.id   AF-A0A3P1XS99-F1
#
_cell.length_a   1.000
_cell.length_b   1.000
_cell.length_c   1.000
_cell.angle_alpha   90.00
_cell.angle_beta   90.00
_cell.angle_gamma   90.00
#
_symmetry.space_group_name_H-M   'P 1'
#
loop_
_entity.id
_entity.type
_entity.pdbx_description
1 polymer ?
#
loop_
_entity_poly.entity_id
_entity_poly.type
_entity_poly.pdbx_seq_one_letter_code
_entity_poly.pdbx_strand_id
1 'polypeptide(L)'
;MSKYLTQYELQGSAQLQRRVAACAASLGVKDPDGFAYDHRWRLAVTPGWVELYDAEAAQMPEPETEYTAEDYPDPSWVIPDEQILDVVQAILAEQAAAAGSSTAAPGDSLAPGDSLAPGDGSTPGDTPTADPGALAGENDNPEDTATAGETPAATAEPAEPGIAGDNADAS
;
A
#
# COMPACT_ATOMS: atom_id res chain seq x y z
N MET A 1 21.95 14.28 16.17
CA MET A 1 21.07 13.18 16.59
C MET A 1 21.76 11.85 16.30
N SER A 2 21.52 10.77 17.06
CA SER A 2 22.02 9.44 16.65
C SER A 2 21.18 8.94 15.49
N LYS A 3 21.79 8.39 14.44
CA LYS A 3 21.08 7.85 13.26
C LYS A 3 19.93 6.90 13.62
N TYR A 4 20.10 6.13 14.69
CA TYR A 4 19.07 5.21 15.19
C TYR A 4 17.85 5.93 15.80
N LEU A 5 18.05 7.08 16.46
CA LEU A 5 16.96 7.85 17.04
C LEU A 5 16.08 8.44 15.93
N THR A 6 16.70 9.04 14.91
CA THR A 6 15.98 9.56 13.74
C THR A 6 15.17 8.45 13.05
N GLN A 7 15.76 7.26 12.85
CA GLN A 7 15.04 6.11 12.29
C GLN A 7 13.85 5.67 13.15
N TYR A 8 14.00 5.71 14.48
CA TYR A 8 12.93 5.39 15.40
C TYR A 8 11.76 6.40 15.34
N GLU A 9 12.05 7.68 15.14
CA GLU A 9 11.05 8.73 14.94
C GLU A 9 10.33 8.56 13.60
N LEU A 10 11.09 8.33 12.53
CA LEU A 10 10.53 8.09 11.19
C LEU A 10 9.55 6.90 11.19
N GLN A 11 9.90 5.76 11.81
CA GLN A 11 8.98 4.61 11.84
C GLN A 11 7.75 4.84 12.74
N GLY A 12 7.86 5.75 13.72
CA GLY A 12 6.79 6.08 14.66
C GLY A 12 5.79 7.12 14.15
N SER A 13 6.10 7.84 13.07
CA SER A 13 5.21 8.90 12.56
C SER A 13 3.93 8.33 11.93
N ALA A 14 2.79 8.58 12.59
CA ALA A 14 1.48 8.19 12.09
C ALA A 14 1.13 8.92 10.77
N GLN A 15 1.56 10.16 10.59
CA GLN A 15 1.29 10.91 9.37
C GLN A 15 2.12 10.38 8.19
N LEU A 16 3.39 10.04 8.41
CA LEU A 16 4.21 9.40 7.39
C LEU A 16 3.61 8.05 6.98
N GLN A 17 3.12 7.26 7.94
CA GLN A 17 2.42 6.00 7.66
C GLN A 17 1.16 6.21 6.82
N ARG A 18 0.35 7.23 7.09
CA ARG A 18 -0.83 7.56 6.27
C ARG A 18 -0.47 7.92 4.84
N ARG A 19 0.62 8.66 4.63
CA ARG A 19 1.10 9.02 3.29
C ARG A 19 1.63 7.80 2.53
N VAL A 20 2.38 6.93 3.21
CA VAL A 20 2.81 5.64 2.66
C VAL A 20 1.59 4.79 2.27
N ALA A 21 0.58 4.71 3.12
CA ALA A 21 -0.66 4.00 2.82
C ALA A 21 -1.38 4.60 1.60
N ALA A 22 -1.48 5.92 1.50
CA ALA A 22 -2.04 6.59 0.33
C ALA A 22 -1.27 6.27 -0.97
N CYS A 23 0.06 6.30 -0.93
CA CYS A 23 0.90 5.91 -2.06
C CYS A 23 0.71 4.43 -2.43
N ALA A 24 0.68 3.53 -1.44
CA ALA A 24 0.45 2.11 -1.66
C ALA A 24 -0.94 1.84 -2.27
N ALA A 25 -1.98 2.54 -1.79
CA ALA A 25 -3.32 2.45 -2.36
C ALA A 25 -3.35 2.90 -3.83
N SER A 26 -2.62 3.97 -4.18
CA SER A 26 -2.53 4.44 -5.57
C SER A 26 -1.86 3.43 -6.52
N LEU A 27 -1.04 2.52 -5.97
CA LEU A 27 -0.39 1.43 -6.70
C LEU A 27 -1.19 0.12 -6.68
N GLY A 28 -2.41 0.14 -6.11
CA GLY A 28 -3.31 -1.02 -6.09
C GLY A 28 -3.05 -2.03 -4.97
N VAL A 29 -2.33 -1.65 -3.91
CA VAL A 29 -2.16 -2.50 -2.72
C VAL A 29 -3.51 -2.68 -2.01
N LYS A 30 -3.88 -3.94 -1.75
CA LYS A 30 -5.21 -4.30 -1.18
C LYS A 30 -5.41 -3.85 0.27
N ASP A 31 -4.36 -3.90 1.08
CA ASP A 31 -4.35 -3.45 2.49
C ASP A 31 -3.23 -2.41 2.67
N PRO A 32 -3.47 -1.14 2.30
CA PRO A 32 -2.44 -0.10 2.30
C PRO A 32 -1.96 0.27 3.70
N ASP A 33 -2.85 0.28 4.69
CA ASP A 33 -2.49 0.55 6.10
C ASP A 33 -1.64 -0.60 6.68
N GLY A 34 -2.03 -1.86 6.43
CA GLY A 34 -1.23 -3.02 6.79
C GLY A 34 0.15 -3.00 6.15
N PHE A 35 0.22 -2.66 4.85
CA PHE A 35 1.49 -2.49 4.13
C PHE A 35 2.37 -1.40 4.76
N ALA A 36 1.82 -0.22 5.06
CA ALA A 36 2.58 0.86 5.69
C ALA A 36 3.12 0.44 7.06
N TYR A 37 2.31 -0.27 7.85
CA TYR A 37 2.72 -0.78 9.15
C TYR A 37 3.82 -1.83 9.05
N ASP A 38 3.66 -2.84 8.19
CA ASP A 38 4.61 -3.95 8.04
C ASP A 38 5.99 -3.47 7.53
N HIS A 39 6.01 -2.41 6.74
CA HIS A 39 7.23 -1.90 6.10
C HIS A 39 7.81 -0.66 6.77
N ARG A 40 7.24 -0.17 7.89
CA ARG A 40 7.68 1.06 8.58
C ARG A 40 9.18 1.12 8.90
N TRP A 41 9.74 -0.01 9.35
CA TRP A 41 11.18 -0.08 9.65
C TRP A 41 12.03 -0.03 8.40
N ARG A 42 11.58 -0.68 7.32
CA ARG A 42 12.26 -0.65 6.03
C ARG A 42 12.23 0.75 5.42
N LEU A 43 11.10 1.45 5.55
CA LEU A 43 10.92 2.83 5.10
C LEU A 43 11.84 3.78 5.88
N ALA A 44 11.91 3.65 7.20
CA ALA A 44 12.78 4.48 8.04
C ALA A 44 14.29 4.34 7.75
N VAL A 45 14.73 3.21 7.18
CA VAL A 45 16.15 3.01 6.78
C VAL A 45 16.43 3.37 5.33
N THR A 46 15.45 3.97 4.62
CA THR A 46 15.64 4.42 3.24
C THR A 46 16.81 5.42 3.16
N PRO A 47 17.81 5.19 2.30
CA PRO A 47 18.91 6.12 2.11
C PRO A 47 18.41 7.52 1.75
N GLY A 48 18.90 8.56 2.42
CA GLY A 48 18.51 9.95 2.16
C GLY A 48 17.41 10.49 3.08
N TRP A 49 16.55 9.63 3.64
CA TRP A 49 15.43 10.09 4.50
C TRP A 49 15.93 10.66 5.83
N VAL A 50 16.95 10.04 6.42
CA VAL A 50 17.57 10.54 7.65
C VAL A 50 18.26 11.86 7.40
N GLU A 51 18.98 12.00 6.29
CA GLU A 51 19.70 13.21 5.93
C GLU A 51 18.75 14.37 5.65
N LEU A 52 17.60 14.13 5.01
CA LEU A 52 16.55 15.13 4.81
C LEU A 52 15.94 15.56 6.15
N TYR A 53 15.59 14.59 7.00
CA TYR A 53 15.03 14.88 8.33
C TYR A 53 15.98 15.68 9.22
N ASP A 54 17.25 15.28 9.29
CA ASP A 54 18.27 15.99 10.07
C ASP A 54 18.53 17.41 9.50
N ALA A 55 18.48 17.59 8.17
CA ALA A 55 18.63 18.90 7.54
C ALA A 55 17.47 19.84 7.85
N GLU A 56 16.23 19.33 7.91
CA GLU A 56 15.08 20.13 8.31
C GLU A 56 15.08 20.44 9.80
N ALA A 57 15.37 19.43 10.64
CA ALA A 57 15.51 19.63 12.08
C ALA A 57 16.58 20.67 12.44
N ALA A 58 17.66 20.77 11.66
CA ALA A 58 18.70 21.79 11.85
C ALA A 58 18.27 23.21 11.46
N GLN A 59 17.21 23.38 10.67
CA GLN A 59 16.66 24.68 10.28
C GLN A 59 15.64 25.22 11.29
N MET A 60 15.15 24.36 12.19
CA MET A 60 14.22 24.80 13.21
C MET A 60 14.93 25.68 14.26
N PRO A 61 14.32 26.79 14.66
CA PRO A 61 14.87 27.60 15.75
C PRO A 61 14.93 26.75 17.02
N GLU A 62 16.04 26.85 17.76
CA GLU A 62 16.07 26.27 19.11
C GLU A 62 14.95 26.95 19.93
N PRO A 63 14.00 26.19 20.49
CA PRO A 63 12.92 26.73 21.28
C PRO A 63 13.52 27.42 22.51
N GLU A 64 12.93 28.55 22.87
CA GLU A 64 13.30 29.32 24.05
C GLU A 64 12.92 28.60 25.36
N THR A 65 12.16 27.51 25.25
CA THR A 65 11.62 26.68 26.33
C THR A 65 11.99 25.19 26.16
N GLU A 66 11.69 24.37 27.16
CA GLU A 66 11.89 22.91 27.11
C GLU A 66 11.23 22.30 25.87
N TYR A 67 12.00 21.53 25.09
CA TYR A 67 11.51 20.81 23.91
C TYR A 67 10.41 19.82 24.33
N THR A 68 9.21 19.99 23.77
CA THR A 68 8.21 18.94 23.79
C THR A 68 8.33 18.11 22.51
N ALA A 69 7.80 16.88 22.51
CA ALA A 69 7.76 16.06 21.31
C ALA A 69 6.93 16.69 20.17
N GLU A 70 6.10 17.70 20.48
CA GLU A 70 5.27 18.44 19.52
C GLU A 70 6.08 19.51 18.75
N ASP A 71 7.25 19.90 19.26
CA ASP A 71 8.12 20.91 18.64
C ASP A 71 9.08 20.32 17.59
N TYR A 72 9.12 18.99 17.44
CA TYR A 72 9.93 18.33 16.42
C TYR A 72 9.25 18.37 15.04
N PRO A 73 10.03 18.46 13.94
CA PRO A 73 9.45 18.55 12.62
C PRO A 73 8.75 17.24 12.31
N ASP A 74 7.47 17.29 11.92
CA ASP A 74 6.76 16.08 11.55
C ASP A 74 7.46 15.44 10.32
N PRO A 75 7.93 14.18 10.41
CA PRO A 75 8.53 13.47 9.29
C PRO A 75 7.71 13.51 8.00
N SER A 76 6.39 13.63 8.13
CA SER A 76 5.45 13.70 7.03
C SER A 76 5.47 15.01 6.24
N TRP A 77 6.25 16.02 6.61
CA TRP A 77 6.45 17.19 5.75
C TRP A 77 7.82 17.20 5.08
N VAL A 78 8.80 16.52 5.68
CA VAL A 78 10.18 16.52 5.20
C VAL A 78 10.40 15.59 4.01
N ILE A 79 9.70 14.46 4.02
CA ILE A 79 9.87 13.41 2.99
C ILE A 79 8.80 13.64 1.92
N PRO A 80 9.13 13.98 0.68
CA PRO A 80 8.12 14.34 -0.31
C PRO A 80 7.44 13.09 -0.91
N ASP A 81 6.21 13.25 -1.43
CA ASP A 81 5.37 12.11 -1.86
C ASP A 81 6.02 11.31 -2.99
N GLU A 82 6.78 11.95 -3.88
CA GLU A 82 7.52 11.28 -4.94
C GLU A 82 8.55 10.28 -4.41
N GLN A 83 9.26 10.61 -3.32
CA GLN A 83 10.20 9.68 -2.70
C GLN A 83 9.49 8.54 -1.98
N ILE A 84 8.34 8.82 -1.37
CA ILE A 84 7.51 7.77 -0.77
C ILE A 84 7.06 6.80 -1.86
N LEU A 85 6.57 7.32 -2.99
CA LEU A 85 6.09 6.52 -4.10
C LEU A 85 7.22 5.66 -4.72
N ASP A 86 8.41 6.22 -4.93
CA ASP A 86 9.58 5.47 -5.42
C ASP A 86 9.94 4.30 -4.51
N VAL A 87 9.94 4.51 -3.18
CA VAL A 87 10.27 3.46 -2.22
C VAL A 87 9.18 2.39 -2.18
N VAL A 88 7.91 2.77 -2.21
CA VAL A 88 6.79 1.82 -2.26
C VAL A 88 6.88 0.97 -3.54
N GLN A 89 7.15 1.59 -4.69
CA GLN A 89 7.36 0.85 -5.95
C GLN A 89 8.54 -0.13 -5.86
N ALA A 90 9.66 0.29 -5.27
CA ALA A 90 10.83 -0.57 -5.09
C ALA A 90 10.51 -1.79 -4.20
N ILE A 91 9.74 -1.60 -3.12
CA ILE A 91 9.28 -2.68 -2.25
C ILE A 91 8.40 -3.67 -3.01
N LEU A 92 7.42 -3.17 -3.78
CA LEU A 92 6.51 -4.02 -4.55
C LEU A 92 7.26 -4.80 -5.65
N ALA A 93 8.22 -4.17 -6.32
CA ALA A 93 9.06 -4.81 -7.32
C ALA A 93 9.89 -5.97 -6.72
N GLU A 94 10.45 -5.77 -5.53
CA GLU A 94 11.18 -6.83 -4.82
C GLU A 94 10.27 -8.01 -4.45
N GLN A 95 9.07 -7.71 -3.93
CA GLN A 95 8.09 -8.75 -3.59
C GLN A 95 7.66 -9.56 -4.81
N ALA A 96 7.43 -8.89 -5.95
CA ALA A 96 7.12 -9.55 -7.21
C ALA A 96 8.27 -10.47 -7.68
N ALA A 97 9.52 -10.02 -7.55
CA ALA A 97 10.70 -10.82 -7.90
C ALA A 97 10.87 -12.06 -6.99
N ALA A 98 10.57 -11.92 -5.69
CA ALA A 98 10.59 -13.03 -4.73
C ALA A 98 9.49 -14.07 -5.04
N ALA A 99 8.30 -13.63 -5.43
CA ALA A 99 7.19 -14.51 -5.81
C ALA A 99 7.48 -15.27 -7.14
N GLY A 100 8.06 -14.59 -8.13
CA GLY A 100 8.43 -15.20 -9.42
C GLY A 100 9.59 -16.21 -9.34
N SER A 101 10.42 -16.12 -8.30
CA SER A 101 11.54 -17.05 -8.08
C SER A 101 11.14 -18.36 -7.41
N SER A 102 9.89 -18.50 -6.96
CA SER A 102 9.41 -19.68 -6.22
C SER A 102 8.85 -20.82 -7.11
N THR A 103 8.82 -20.66 -8.44
CA THR A 103 8.23 -21.67 -9.37
C THR A 103 9.25 -22.37 -10.29
N ALA A 104 10.55 -22.09 -10.18
CA ALA A 104 11.57 -22.79 -10.95
C ALA A 104 12.28 -23.85 -10.09
N ALA A 105 11.68 -25.04 -9.97
CA ALA A 105 12.48 -26.23 -9.68
C ALA A 105 13.46 -26.45 -10.86
N PRO A 106 14.78 -26.55 -10.64
CA PRO A 106 15.72 -26.81 -11.72
C PRO A 106 15.63 -28.29 -12.06
N GLY A 107 14.80 -28.66 -13.04
CA GLY A 107 14.61 -30.06 -13.38
C GLY A 107 13.92 -30.36 -14.69
N ASP A 108 13.00 -29.51 -15.17
CA ASP A 108 12.26 -29.78 -16.41
C ASP A 108 12.86 -29.01 -17.59
N SER A 109 14.14 -29.27 -17.86
CA SER A 109 14.72 -28.98 -19.16
C SER A 109 14.41 -30.17 -20.06
N LEU A 110 13.36 -30.06 -20.88
CA LEU A 110 13.26 -30.86 -22.10
C LEU A 110 14.53 -30.59 -22.94
N ALA A 111 15.38 -31.59 -23.06
CA ALA A 111 16.60 -31.52 -23.84
C ALA A 111 16.25 -31.17 -25.30
N PRO A 112 16.90 -30.17 -25.92
CA PRO A 112 16.72 -29.88 -27.33
C PRO A 112 17.50 -30.94 -28.12
N GLY A 113 16.83 -32.01 -28.53
CA GLY A 113 17.53 -33.11 -29.21
C GLY A 113 16.70 -34.23 -29.83
N ASP A 114 15.39 -34.34 -29.58
CA ASP A 114 14.61 -35.40 -30.23
C ASP A 114 14.04 -34.92 -31.57
N SER A 115 14.90 -34.99 -32.58
CA SER A 115 14.48 -35.00 -33.98
C SER A 115 13.85 -36.34 -34.30
N LEU A 116 12.53 -36.38 -34.52
CA LEU A 116 11.90 -37.43 -35.32
C LEU A 116 11.41 -36.84 -36.65
N ALA A 117 11.80 -37.53 -37.71
CA ALA A 117 11.81 -37.15 -39.10
C ALA A 117 10.43 -36.85 -39.72
N PRO A 118 10.38 -36.10 -40.85
CA PRO A 118 9.17 -35.92 -41.63
C PRO A 118 8.92 -37.15 -42.51
N GLY A 119 7.80 -37.84 -42.31
CA GLY A 119 7.45 -38.99 -43.16
C GLY A 119 6.08 -39.58 -42.88
N ASP A 120 5.31 -39.69 -43.96
CA ASP A 120 4.17 -40.57 -44.20
C ASP A 120 2.78 -40.27 -43.58
N GLY A 121 1.92 -39.74 -44.45
CA GLY A 121 0.84 -40.59 -44.99
C GLY A 121 -0.55 -40.40 -44.38
N SER A 122 -1.39 -39.61 -45.06
CA SER A 122 -2.84 -39.66 -44.90
C SER A 122 -3.40 -41.06 -45.14
N THR A 123 -4.29 -41.53 -44.26
CA THR A 123 -5.45 -42.35 -44.67
C THR A 123 -6.72 -41.85 -43.99
N PRO A 124 -7.84 -41.70 -44.72
CA PRO A 124 -9.13 -41.29 -44.19
C PRO A 124 -9.99 -42.52 -43.88
N GLY A 125 -10.67 -42.51 -42.73
CA GLY A 125 -11.72 -43.48 -42.43
C GLY A 125 -11.76 -43.87 -40.95
N ASP A 126 -12.59 -43.19 -40.18
CA ASP A 126 -13.80 -43.83 -39.64
C ASP A 126 -14.75 -42.73 -39.11
N THR A 127 -15.99 -42.79 -39.58
CA THR A 127 -17.10 -41.89 -39.24
C THR A 127 -17.75 -42.25 -37.88
N PRO A 128 -18.64 -41.41 -37.33
CA PRO A 128 -18.77 -41.17 -35.89
C PRO A 128 -19.78 -42.11 -35.21
N THR A 129 -19.59 -42.34 -33.91
CA THR A 129 -20.71 -42.65 -33.01
C THR A 129 -21.19 -41.36 -32.37
N ALA A 130 -22.36 -40.91 -32.81
CA ALA A 130 -23.22 -40.03 -32.06
C ALA A 130 -24.07 -40.87 -31.10
N ASP A 131 -24.23 -40.45 -29.85
CA ASP A 131 -25.53 -40.47 -29.17
C ASP A 131 -25.57 -39.40 -28.06
N PRO A 132 -26.73 -38.76 -27.80
CA PRO A 132 -26.81 -37.40 -27.32
C PRO A 132 -27.22 -37.30 -25.85
N GLY A 133 -26.67 -36.28 -25.17
CA GLY A 133 -27.15 -35.80 -23.88
C GLY A 133 -27.34 -34.29 -23.94
N ALA A 134 -28.33 -33.84 -24.71
CA ALA A 134 -28.81 -32.47 -24.67
C ALA A 134 -29.65 -32.24 -23.40
N LEU A 135 -29.49 -31.05 -22.82
CA LEU A 135 -30.50 -30.07 -22.39
C LEU A 135 -29.94 -29.33 -21.16
N ALA A 136 -29.45 -28.11 -21.36
CA ALA A 136 -30.24 -26.89 -21.24
C ALA A 136 -30.67 -26.65 -19.78
N GLY A 137 -29.86 -25.87 -19.09
CA GLY A 137 -30.18 -25.21 -17.84
C GLY A 137 -29.74 -23.76 -17.93
N GLU A 138 -30.38 -23.03 -18.84
CA GLU A 138 -30.48 -21.58 -18.73
C GLU A 138 -31.25 -21.22 -17.44
N ASN A 139 -30.99 -19.99 -17.01
CA ASN A 139 -31.82 -19.12 -16.21
C ASN A 139 -31.55 -18.94 -14.70
N ASP A 140 -31.26 -17.66 -14.44
CA ASP A 140 -31.87 -16.82 -13.42
C ASP A 140 -31.19 -16.76 -12.04
N ASN A 141 -30.27 -15.79 -11.95
CA ASN A 141 -30.26 -14.84 -10.85
C ASN A 141 -31.49 -13.92 -11.00
N PRO A 142 -32.40 -13.87 -10.02
CA PRO A 142 -32.64 -12.59 -9.37
C PRO A 142 -32.98 -12.69 -7.87
N GLU A 143 -32.60 -11.62 -7.16
CA GLU A 143 -33.32 -11.07 -6.00
C GLU A 143 -33.43 -11.92 -4.72
N ASP A 144 -32.59 -11.58 -3.72
CA ASP A 144 -33.08 -11.47 -2.34
C ASP A 144 -32.54 -10.17 -1.72
N THR A 145 -33.31 -9.13 -2.01
CA THR A 145 -33.84 -8.11 -1.11
C THR A 145 -33.06 -7.63 0.12
N ALA A 146 -32.88 -6.31 0.12
CA ALA A 146 -32.54 -5.45 1.24
C ALA A 146 -33.36 -5.74 2.51
N THR A 147 -32.71 -5.59 3.68
CA THR A 147 -33.37 -5.08 4.88
C THR A 147 -32.74 -3.74 5.23
N ALA A 148 -33.52 -2.68 5.03
CA ALA A 148 -33.28 -1.34 5.55
C ALA A 148 -34.00 -1.17 6.90
N GLY A 149 -33.42 -0.33 7.77
CA GLY A 149 -33.99 0.10 9.07
C GLY A 149 -33.20 -0.53 10.22
N GLU A 150 -32.59 0.21 11.16
CA GLU A 150 -33.07 1.44 11.80
C GLU A 150 -31.92 2.38 12.23
N THR A 151 -32.10 3.64 11.86
CA THR A 151 -31.92 4.90 12.61
C THR A 151 -30.57 5.27 13.26
N PRO A 152 -30.03 6.47 12.96
CA PRO A 152 -28.86 7.03 13.63
C PRO A 152 -29.21 7.66 14.98
N ALA A 153 -28.45 7.34 16.03
CA ALA A 153 -28.42 8.13 17.26
C ALA A 153 -27.29 9.16 17.15
N ALA A 154 -27.68 10.38 16.75
CA ALA A 154 -26.89 11.57 16.97
C ALA A 154 -26.59 11.71 18.47
N THR A 155 -25.31 11.69 18.85
CA THR A 155 -24.86 12.19 20.15
C THR A 155 -24.03 13.43 19.89
N ALA A 156 -24.70 14.56 20.13
CA ALA A 156 -24.20 15.85 20.56
C ALA A 156 -22.69 16.13 20.44
N GLU A 157 -22.40 16.96 19.46
CA GLU A 157 -21.40 18.03 19.49
C GLU A 157 -21.46 18.79 20.85
N PRO A 158 -20.38 18.84 21.65
CA PRO A 158 -20.27 19.80 22.72
C PRO A 158 -19.90 21.17 22.12
N ALA A 159 -20.78 22.13 22.38
CA ALA A 159 -20.68 23.53 21.99
C ALA A 159 -19.30 24.14 22.29
N GLU A 160 -18.79 24.87 21.30
CA GLU A 160 -17.74 25.86 21.46
C GLU A 160 -18.12 26.87 22.55
N PRO A 161 -17.29 27.10 23.58
CA PRO A 161 -17.41 28.30 24.39
C PRO A 161 -16.95 29.50 23.55
N GLY A 162 -17.92 30.30 23.10
CA GLY A 162 -17.66 31.59 22.48
C GLY A 162 -16.82 32.47 23.39
N ILE A 163 -15.59 32.77 22.97
CA ILE A 163 -14.81 33.86 23.55
C ILE A 163 -15.39 35.16 22.99
N ALA A 164 -16.23 35.79 23.81
CA ALA A 164 -16.68 37.16 23.62
C ALA A 164 -15.45 38.07 23.51
N GLY A 165 -15.44 38.91 22.49
CA GLY A 165 -14.49 40.01 22.40
C GLY A 165 -14.65 40.96 23.57
N ASP A 166 -13.55 41.28 24.22
CA ASP A 166 -13.40 42.48 25.03
C ASP A 166 -12.40 43.39 24.29
N ASN A 167 -12.98 44.32 23.53
CA ASN A 167 -12.30 45.54 23.10
C ASN A 167 -12.27 46.49 24.32
N ALA A 168 -11.11 46.67 24.91
CA ALA A 168 -10.73 47.87 25.65
C ALA A 168 -9.40 48.33 25.04
N ASP A 169 -9.37 49.30 24.13
CA ASP A 169 -9.41 50.75 24.41
C ASP A 169 -8.81 51.12 25.78
N ALA A 170 -7.52 51.44 25.77
CA ALA A 170 -6.91 52.38 26.70
C ALA A 170 -5.62 52.94 26.09
N SER A 171 -5.78 54.12 25.47
CA SER A 171 -4.92 55.32 25.53
C SER A 171 -3.39 55.16 25.42
#